data_AF-A0A537M4V4-F1
#
_entry.id   AF-A0A537M4V4-F1
#
_cell.length_a   1.000
_cell.length_b   1.000
_cell.length_c   1.000
_cell.angle_alpha   90.00
_cell.angle_beta   90.00
_cell.angle_gamma   90.00
#
_symmetry.space_group_name_H-M   'P 1'
#
loop_
_entity.id
_entity.type
_entity.pdbx_description
1 polymer ?
#
loop_
_entity_poly.entity_id
_entity_poly.type
_entity_poly.pdbx_seq_one_letter_code
_entity_poly.pdbx_strand_id
1 'polypeptide(L)'
;MKVVKKTKQMPVSAMLDPKIVIPAIGAAFAKLDPRIMIKSPVMFVVEVVAALTAVMFLRDVATGGEHLGFAFQIILWLWFTVLFANFAEAVAEGRGKAQAESLRKTRTESQAKLLSGSGNDYRRVSGTSLKVGDVVLVEAGDNIPSDGEVIEGVASVNEAAITGESAPVIRESGGDRSAVTGGTVVLSDWIRVRITAAQGSTFIDRM
;
A
#
# COMPACT_ATOMS: atom_id res chain seq x y z
N MET A 1 -33.59 16.66 -13.91
CA MET A 1 -32.14 16.53 -14.10
C MET A 1 -31.70 15.15 -13.58
N LYS A 2 -31.39 14.18 -14.45
CA LYS A 2 -30.97 12.82 -14.05
C LYS A 2 -29.45 12.78 -13.89
N VAL A 3 -28.97 12.55 -12.67
CA VAL A 3 -27.53 12.34 -12.40
C VAL A 3 -27.15 10.96 -12.93
N VAL A 4 -26.43 10.93 -14.05
CA VAL A 4 -25.84 9.71 -14.62
C VAL A 4 -24.65 9.32 -13.75
N LYS A 5 -24.81 8.27 -12.92
CA LYS A 5 -23.68 7.59 -12.27
C LYS A 5 -22.84 6.91 -13.36
N LYS A 6 -21.69 7.50 -13.71
CA LYS A 6 -20.66 6.82 -14.51
C LYS A 6 -20.03 5.72 -13.65
N THR A 7 -20.46 4.48 -13.83
CA THR A 7 -19.75 3.30 -13.32
C THR A 7 -18.41 3.23 -14.07
N LYS A 8 -17.31 3.56 -13.39
CA LYS A 8 -15.95 3.52 -13.93
C LYS A 8 -15.57 2.05 -14.15
N GLN A 9 -15.91 1.49 -15.31
CA GLN A 9 -15.44 0.16 -15.71
C GLN A 9 -13.91 0.19 -15.76
N MET A 10 -13.27 -0.59 -14.89
CA MET A 10 -11.82 -0.77 -14.93
C MET A 10 -11.47 -1.55 -16.20
N PRO A 11 -10.55 -1.05 -17.05
CA PRO A 11 -10.15 -1.78 -18.25
C PRO A 11 -9.45 -3.10 -17.85
N VAL A 12 -9.77 -4.17 -18.57
CA VAL A 12 -9.22 -5.53 -18.41
C VAL A 12 -7.67 -5.55 -18.43
N SER A 13 -7.03 -4.51 -18.97
CA SER A 13 -5.57 -4.31 -18.92
C SER A 13 -4.99 -4.22 -17.50
N ALA A 14 -5.80 -3.99 -16.48
CA ALA A 14 -5.34 -3.96 -15.08
C ALA A 14 -4.96 -5.34 -14.52
N MET A 15 -5.42 -6.45 -15.13
CA MET A 15 -5.14 -7.79 -14.60
C MET A 15 -3.72 -8.28 -14.89
N LEU A 16 -3.12 -7.82 -16.00
CA LEU A 16 -1.80 -8.22 -16.48
C LEU A 16 -0.86 -7.01 -16.58
N ASP A 17 -0.82 -6.16 -15.57
CA ASP A 17 0.15 -5.05 -15.55
C ASP A 17 1.57 -5.63 -15.61
N PRO A 18 2.35 -5.35 -16.67
CA PRO A 18 3.71 -5.85 -16.82
C PRO A 18 4.61 -5.50 -15.64
N LYS A 19 4.31 -4.39 -14.93
CA LYS A 19 5.03 -3.97 -13.73
C LYS A 19 4.85 -4.90 -12.54
N ILE A 20 3.79 -5.70 -12.52
CA ILE A 20 3.53 -6.70 -11.47
C ILE A 20 3.98 -8.08 -11.94
N VAL A 21 3.67 -8.43 -13.21
CA VAL A 21 3.94 -9.78 -13.74
C VAL A 21 5.43 -10.07 -13.89
N ILE A 22 6.23 -9.13 -14.41
CA ILE A 22 7.67 -9.38 -14.65
C ILE A 22 8.42 -9.60 -13.32
N PRO A 23 8.26 -8.77 -12.28
CA PRO A 23 8.86 -9.06 -10.98
C PRO A 23 8.33 -10.34 -10.35
N ALA A 24 7.04 -10.66 -10.55
CA ALA A 24 6.45 -11.88 -10.01
C ALA A 24 7.05 -13.15 -10.62
N ILE A 25 7.42 -13.15 -11.90
CA ILE A 25 8.14 -14.27 -12.53
C ILE A 25 9.48 -14.49 -11.81
N GLY A 26 10.30 -13.43 -11.64
CA GLY A 26 11.58 -13.55 -10.93
C GLY A 26 11.41 -14.00 -9.48
N ALA A 27 10.39 -13.47 -8.79
CA ALA A 27 10.06 -13.86 -7.43
C ALA A 27 9.60 -15.33 -7.33
N ALA A 28 8.91 -15.87 -8.33
CA ALA A 28 8.47 -17.27 -8.34
C ALA A 28 9.66 -18.25 -8.28
N PHE A 29 10.74 -17.94 -9.00
CA PHE A 29 11.99 -18.71 -8.95
C PHE A 29 12.76 -18.46 -7.65
N ALA A 30 12.81 -17.21 -7.16
CA ALA A 30 13.47 -16.91 -5.88
C ALA A 30 12.78 -17.61 -4.69
N LYS A 31 11.45 -17.80 -4.77
CA LYS A 31 10.67 -18.54 -3.76
C LYS A 31 10.95 -20.06 -3.76
N LEU A 32 11.67 -20.62 -4.74
CA LEU A 32 12.14 -22.02 -4.70
C LEU A 32 13.26 -22.26 -3.66
N ASP A 33 13.65 -21.27 -2.87
CA ASP A 33 14.53 -21.54 -1.73
C ASP A 33 13.73 -22.31 -0.65
N PRO A 34 14.17 -23.53 -0.24
CA PRO A 34 13.51 -24.33 0.79
C PRO A 34 13.27 -23.57 2.10
N ARG A 35 14.14 -22.60 2.42
CA ARG A 35 14.02 -21.75 3.62
C ARG A 35 12.81 -20.82 3.57
N ILE A 36 12.39 -20.44 2.36
CA ILE A 36 11.20 -19.62 2.13
C ILE A 36 9.97 -20.54 2.10
N MET A 37 10.05 -21.64 1.36
CA MET A 37 8.92 -22.57 1.17
C MET A 37 8.49 -23.30 2.43
N ILE A 38 9.34 -23.46 3.45
CA ILE A 38 8.95 -24.06 4.73
C ILE A 38 7.76 -23.33 5.40
N LYS A 39 7.53 -22.07 5.06
CA LYS A 39 6.39 -21.27 5.55
C LYS A 39 5.07 -21.63 4.87
N SER A 40 5.13 -22.35 3.74
CA SER A 40 3.99 -22.86 2.96
C SER A 40 4.05 -24.40 2.93
N PRO A 41 3.55 -25.10 3.97
CA PRO A 41 3.77 -26.54 4.15
C PRO A 41 3.32 -27.40 2.96
N VAL A 42 2.19 -27.07 2.33
CA VAL A 42 1.66 -27.81 1.18
C VAL A 42 2.60 -27.68 -0.01
N MET A 43 3.00 -26.46 -0.37
CA MET A 43 3.88 -26.22 -1.50
C MET A 43 5.28 -26.79 -1.28
N PHE A 44 5.79 -26.72 -0.05
CA PHE A 44 7.08 -27.32 0.33
C PHE A 44 7.10 -28.83 0.09
N VAL A 45 6.05 -29.54 0.49
CA VAL A 45 5.95 -30.99 0.24
C VAL A 45 5.96 -31.29 -1.25
N VAL A 46 5.23 -30.52 -2.05
CA VAL A 46 5.19 -30.70 -3.52
C VAL A 46 6.58 -30.46 -4.13
N GLU A 47 7.32 -29.45 -3.70
CA GLU A 47 8.69 -29.21 -4.14
C GLU A 47 9.64 -30.33 -3.77
N VAL A 48 9.59 -30.82 -2.52
CA VAL A 48 10.42 -31.96 -2.09
C VAL A 48 10.11 -33.19 -2.94
N VAL A 49 8.83 -33.47 -3.21
CA VAL A 49 8.42 -34.57 -4.10
C VAL A 49 8.92 -34.33 -5.53
N ALA A 50 8.81 -33.12 -6.07
CA ALA A 50 9.31 -32.76 -7.40
C ALA A 50 10.84 -32.93 -7.50
N ALA A 51 11.57 -32.54 -6.47
CA ALA A 51 13.02 -32.69 -6.38
C ALA A 51 13.44 -34.16 -6.28
N LEU A 52 12.80 -34.93 -5.40
CA LEU A 52 13.07 -36.36 -5.25
C LEU A 52 12.77 -37.14 -6.54
N THR A 53 11.62 -36.90 -7.17
CA THR A 53 11.27 -37.53 -8.44
C THR A 53 12.23 -37.14 -9.56
N ALA A 54 12.71 -35.90 -9.60
CA ALA A 54 13.75 -35.49 -10.54
C ALA A 54 15.09 -36.21 -10.32
N VAL A 55 15.51 -36.40 -9.05
CA VAL A 55 16.72 -37.18 -8.72
C VAL A 55 16.57 -38.65 -9.12
N MET A 56 15.41 -39.26 -8.85
CA MET A 56 15.12 -40.63 -9.27
C MET A 56 15.15 -40.76 -10.80
N PHE A 57 14.55 -39.81 -11.52
CA PHE A 57 14.60 -39.79 -12.98
C PHE A 57 16.02 -39.70 -13.53
N LEU A 58 16.90 -38.87 -12.95
CA LEU A 58 18.31 -38.81 -13.38
C LEU A 58 19.03 -40.14 -13.20
N ARG A 59 18.74 -40.86 -12.10
CA ARG A 59 19.25 -42.22 -11.89
C ARG A 59 18.70 -43.20 -12.94
N ASP A 60 17.41 -43.13 -13.24
CA ASP A 60 16.77 -44.02 -14.21
C ASP A 60 17.31 -43.78 -15.62
N VAL A 61 17.55 -42.52 -16.01
CA VAL A 61 18.24 -42.17 -17.26
C VAL A 61 19.65 -42.78 -17.32
N ALA A 62 20.41 -42.73 -16.22
CA ALA A 62 21.77 -43.26 -16.17
C ALA A 62 21.83 -44.80 -16.16
N THR A 63 20.78 -45.46 -15.65
CA THR A 63 20.72 -46.93 -15.51
C THR A 63 19.94 -47.62 -16.63
N GLY A 64 19.39 -46.87 -17.58
CA GLY A 64 18.61 -47.41 -18.70
C GLY A 64 17.19 -47.82 -18.31
N GLY A 65 16.58 -47.10 -17.37
CA GLY A 65 15.23 -47.34 -16.87
C GLY A 65 14.15 -47.23 -17.95
N GLU A 66 13.05 -47.93 -17.74
CA GLU A 66 11.89 -47.92 -18.64
C GLU A 66 11.01 -46.67 -18.41
N HIS A 67 10.18 -46.31 -19.38
CA HIS A 67 9.17 -45.24 -19.28
C HIS A 67 9.68 -43.80 -18.99
N LEU A 68 10.91 -43.46 -19.39
CA LEU A 68 11.50 -42.12 -19.20
C LEU A 68 10.60 -40.96 -19.66
N GLY A 69 9.88 -41.11 -20.77
CA GLY A 69 8.97 -40.06 -21.28
C GLY A 69 7.82 -39.73 -20.32
N PHE A 70 7.24 -40.74 -19.68
CA PHE A 70 6.15 -40.54 -18.72
C PHE A 70 6.66 -39.89 -17.42
N ALA A 71 7.79 -40.37 -16.90
CA ALA A 71 8.42 -39.79 -15.72
C ALA A 71 8.80 -38.32 -15.94
N PHE A 72 9.40 -38.01 -17.09
CA PHE A 72 9.72 -36.63 -17.46
C PHE A 72 8.48 -35.73 -17.52
N GLN A 73 7.39 -36.22 -18.11
CA GLN A 73 6.14 -35.46 -18.17
C GLN A 73 5.57 -35.15 -16.76
N ILE A 74 5.62 -36.11 -15.82
CA ILE A 74 5.20 -35.87 -14.44
C ILE A 74 6.08 -34.80 -13.78
N ILE A 75 7.40 -34.92 -13.92
CA ILE A 75 8.36 -33.96 -13.33
C ILE A 75 8.13 -32.55 -13.88
N LEU A 76 7.91 -32.43 -15.19
CA LEU A 76 7.58 -31.15 -15.83
C LEU A 76 6.33 -30.52 -15.19
N TRP A 77 5.27 -31.30 -14.99
CA TRP A 77 4.03 -30.82 -14.37
C TRP A 77 4.20 -30.51 -12.88
N LEU A 78 5.01 -31.27 -12.14
CA LEU A 78 5.31 -30.97 -10.74
C LEU A 78 6.05 -29.62 -10.62
N TRP A 79 7.10 -29.40 -11.41
CA TRP A 79 7.81 -28.12 -11.40
C TRP A 79 6.95 -26.97 -11.89
N PHE A 80 6.13 -27.20 -12.91
CA PHE A 80 5.18 -26.20 -13.39
C PHE A 80 4.18 -25.79 -12.31
N THR A 81 3.61 -26.75 -11.57
CA THR A 81 2.64 -26.44 -10.50
C THR A 81 3.28 -25.69 -9.34
N VAL A 82 4.51 -26.04 -8.95
CA VAL A 82 5.28 -25.29 -7.93
C VAL A 82 5.55 -23.85 -8.38
N LEU A 83 6.10 -23.68 -9.58
CA LEU A 83 6.38 -22.35 -10.13
C LEU A 83 5.12 -21.51 -10.29
N PHE A 84 4.02 -22.12 -10.74
CA PHE A 84 2.74 -21.45 -10.92
C PHE A 84 2.16 -20.96 -9.58
N ALA A 85 2.24 -21.78 -8.53
CA ALA A 85 1.78 -21.39 -7.20
C ALA A 85 2.62 -20.23 -6.63
N ASN A 86 3.96 -20.33 -6.71
CA ASN A 86 4.86 -19.27 -6.26
C ASN A 86 4.65 -17.97 -7.06
N PHE A 87 4.36 -18.08 -8.35
CA PHE A 87 4.01 -16.95 -9.21
C PHE A 87 2.68 -16.31 -8.79
N ALA A 88 1.63 -17.12 -8.59
CA ALA A 88 0.32 -16.62 -8.17
C ALA A 88 0.40 -15.89 -6.82
N GLU A 89 1.19 -16.42 -5.88
CA GLU A 89 1.47 -15.79 -4.60
C GLU A 89 2.22 -14.46 -4.78
N ALA A 90 3.28 -14.44 -5.59
CA ALA A 90 4.04 -13.22 -5.88
C ALA A 90 3.20 -12.13 -6.56
N VAL A 91 2.29 -12.50 -7.46
CA VAL A 91 1.33 -11.56 -8.06
C VAL A 91 0.37 -11.00 -7.01
N ALA A 92 -0.14 -11.86 -6.11
CA ALA A 92 -1.04 -11.43 -5.05
C ALA A 92 -0.35 -10.44 -4.08
N GLU A 93 0.88 -10.75 -3.65
CA GLU A 93 1.69 -9.86 -2.83
C GLU A 93 2.04 -8.55 -3.55
N GLY A 94 2.42 -8.64 -4.83
CA GLY A 94 2.83 -7.49 -5.64
C GLY A 94 1.73 -6.44 -5.78
N ARG A 95 0.46 -6.88 -5.89
CA ARG A 95 -0.70 -5.98 -5.90
C ARG A 95 -0.88 -5.27 -4.57
N GLY A 96 -0.78 -5.99 -3.45
CA GLY A 96 -0.87 -5.40 -2.11
C GLY A 96 0.22 -4.36 -1.86
N LYS A 97 1.47 -4.69 -2.23
CA LYS A 97 2.62 -3.79 -2.11
C LYS A 97 2.45 -2.54 -3.00
N ALA A 98 2.03 -2.69 -4.25
CA ALA A 98 1.82 -1.55 -5.16
C ALA A 98 0.71 -0.60 -4.66
N GLN A 99 -0.39 -1.14 -4.13
CA GLN A 99 -1.46 -0.33 -3.57
C GLN A 99 -0.99 0.42 -2.31
N ALA A 100 -0.30 -0.27 -1.39
CA ALA A 100 0.28 0.36 -0.20
C ALA A 100 1.32 1.43 -0.55
N GLU A 101 2.16 1.19 -1.55
CA GLU A 101 3.15 2.16 -2.03
C GLU A 101 2.49 3.40 -2.64
N SER A 102 1.40 3.24 -3.41
CA SER A 102 0.66 4.38 -3.96
C SER A 102 0.06 5.29 -2.88
N LEU A 103 -0.47 4.70 -1.80
CA LEU A 103 -0.97 5.42 -0.63
C LEU A 103 0.18 6.11 0.12
N ARG A 104 1.29 5.39 0.32
CA ARG A 104 2.50 5.95 0.96
C ARG A 104 3.09 7.10 0.17
N LYS A 105 3.13 7.03 -1.16
CA LYS A 105 3.66 8.07 -2.03
C LYS A 105 2.79 9.33 -1.99
N THR A 106 1.46 9.16 -2.10
CA THR A 106 0.50 10.27 -1.96
C THR A 106 0.65 10.97 -0.59
N ARG A 107 0.97 10.21 0.47
CA ARG A 107 1.17 10.73 1.83
C ARG A 107 2.54 11.37 2.07
N THR A 108 3.59 10.91 1.38
CA THR A 108 4.96 11.45 1.51
C THR A 108 5.15 12.75 0.73
N GLU A 109 4.37 12.94 -0.34
CA GLU A 109 4.44 14.11 -1.22
C GLU A 109 3.53 15.27 -0.77
N SER A 110 2.73 15.13 0.29
CA SER A 110 1.89 16.25 0.76
C SER A 110 2.80 17.38 1.27
N GLN A 111 2.64 18.56 0.66
CA GLN A 111 3.36 19.75 1.09
C GLN A 111 2.56 20.46 2.18
N ALA A 112 3.24 20.83 3.25
CA ALA A 112 2.69 21.62 4.34
C ALA A 112 3.20 23.06 4.24
N LYS A 113 2.33 24.04 4.54
CA LYS A 113 2.69 25.46 4.63
C LYS A 113 3.06 25.76 6.09
N LEU A 114 4.31 25.56 6.45
CA LEU A 114 4.81 25.79 7.81
C LEU A 114 5.01 27.29 8.05
N LEU A 115 4.31 27.85 9.03
CA LEU A 115 4.40 29.26 9.38
C LEU A 115 5.76 29.59 10.00
N SER A 116 6.34 30.72 9.60
CA SER A 116 7.63 31.21 10.09
C SER A 116 7.39 32.44 10.98
N GLY A 117 6.95 32.21 12.22
CA GLY A 117 6.72 33.27 13.22
C GLY A 117 5.29 33.79 13.30
N SER A 118 5.09 34.99 13.88
CA SER A 118 3.78 35.57 14.20
C SER A 118 3.06 36.27 13.04
N GLY A 119 3.41 35.96 11.79
CA GLY A 119 2.83 36.56 10.59
C GLY A 119 2.00 35.58 9.75
N ASN A 120 1.77 35.94 8.49
CA ASN A 120 1.18 35.03 7.49
C ASN A 120 2.23 34.40 6.57
N ASP A 121 3.52 34.66 6.84
CA ASP A 121 4.63 34.10 6.08
C ASP A 121 4.78 32.61 6.38
N TYR A 122 4.83 31.82 5.31
CA TYR A 122 5.02 30.38 5.39
C TYR A 122 6.12 29.92 4.45
N ARG A 123 6.72 28.79 4.81
CA ARG A 123 7.60 28.02 3.93
C ARG A 123 6.95 26.69 3.61
N ARG A 124 7.09 26.24 2.36
CA ARG A 124 6.62 24.91 1.97
C ARG A 124 7.64 23.87 2.42
N VAL A 125 7.18 22.91 3.23
CA VAL A 125 7.98 21.79 3.72
C VAL A 125 7.25 20.49 3.41
N SER A 126 7.95 19.36 3.37
CA SER A 126 7.28 18.06 3.28
C SER A 126 6.51 17.81 4.58
N GLY A 127 5.29 17.28 4.49
CA GLY A 127 4.53 16.84 5.67
C GLY A 127 5.32 15.87 6.57
N THR A 128 6.26 15.11 5.99
CA THR A 128 7.15 14.20 6.72
C THR A 128 8.17 14.89 7.62
N SER A 129 8.46 16.17 7.38
CA SER A 129 9.43 16.95 8.15
C SER A 129 8.81 17.71 9.32
N LEU A 130 7.48 17.64 9.48
CA LEU A 130 6.76 18.30 10.55
C LEU A 130 7.05 17.66 11.90
N LYS A 131 7.24 18.51 12.91
CA LYS A 131 7.46 18.13 14.30
C LYS A 131 6.29 18.56 15.16
N VAL A 132 6.13 17.91 16.31
CA VAL A 132 5.15 18.33 17.33
C VAL A 132 5.44 19.77 17.74
N GLY A 133 4.40 20.60 17.76
CA GLY A 133 4.48 22.03 18.05
C GLY A 133 4.62 22.93 16.82
N ASP A 134 4.95 22.38 15.64
CA ASP A 134 4.95 23.15 14.40
C ASP A 134 3.54 23.66 14.10
N VAL A 135 3.45 24.86 13.50
CA VAL A 135 2.16 25.45 13.11
C VAL A 135 2.08 25.54 11.60
N VAL A 136 1.06 24.90 11.04
CA VAL A 136 0.83 24.88 9.59
C VAL A 136 -0.42 25.66 9.23
N LEU A 137 -0.37 26.40 8.12
CA LEU A 137 -1.54 26.99 7.49
C LEU A 137 -2.17 25.96 6.55
N VAL A 138 -3.47 25.73 6.69
CA VAL A 138 -4.24 24.83 5.81
C VAL A 138 -5.41 25.62 5.25
N GLU A 139 -5.50 25.72 3.93
CA GLU A 139 -6.53 26.47 3.22
C GLU A 139 -7.51 25.51 2.52
N ALA A 140 -8.66 26.03 2.08
CA ALA A 140 -9.61 25.28 1.27
C ALA A 140 -8.94 24.57 0.08
N GLY A 141 -9.13 23.25 0.02
CA GLY A 141 -8.53 22.36 -0.98
C GLY A 141 -7.25 21.66 -0.51
N ASP A 142 -6.62 22.12 0.58
CA ASP A 142 -5.44 21.46 1.15
C ASP A 142 -5.83 20.24 1.99
N ASN A 143 -4.94 19.24 2.01
CA ASN A 143 -5.01 18.14 2.95
C ASN A 143 -4.33 18.53 4.27
N ILE A 144 -4.91 18.15 5.39
CA ILE A 144 -4.29 18.31 6.71
C ILE A 144 -3.07 17.38 6.77
N PRO A 145 -1.84 17.90 6.97
CA PRO A 145 -0.62 17.12 6.76
C PRO A 145 -0.31 16.15 7.91
N SER A 146 -0.71 16.45 9.14
CA SER A 146 -0.59 15.58 10.31
C SER A 146 -1.68 15.92 11.33
N ASP A 147 -1.88 15.06 12.32
CA ASP A 147 -2.84 15.33 13.40
C ASP A 147 -2.42 16.57 14.21
N GLY A 148 -3.42 17.33 14.63
CA GLY A 148 -3.18 18.57 15.33
C GLY A 148 -4.43 19.18 15.95
N GLU A 149 -4.24 20.39 16.47
CA GLU A 149 -5.31 21.22 17.02
C GLU A 149 -5.35 22.56 16.28
N VAL A 150 -6.55 23.00 15.91
CA VAL A 150 -6.81 24.32 15.36
C VAL A 150 -6.56 25.36 16.45
N ILE A 151 -5.54 26.19 16.24
CA ILE A 151 -5.21 27.29 17.16
C ILE A 151 -5.77 28.63 16.68
N GLU A 152 -6.13 28.74 15.40
CA GLU A 152 -6.71 29.95 14.82
C GLU A 152 -7.56 29.61 13.58
N GLY A 153 -8.67 30.32 13.40
CA GLY A 153 -9.56 30.17 12.25
C GLY A 153 -10.69 29.18 12.47
N VAL A 154 -11.54 29.07 11.45
CA VAL A 154 -12.67 28.13 11.38
C VAL A 154 -12.80 27.64 9.94
N ALA A 155 -13.01 26.34 9.77
CA ALA A 155 -13.16 25.73 8.46
C ALA A 155 -14.06 24.50 8.50
N SER A 156 -14.66 24.16 7.36
CA SER A 156 -15.31 22.86 7.17
C SER A 156 -14.30 21.83 6.68
N VAL A 157 -14.29 20.65 7.30
CA VAL A 157 -13.34 19.57 7.01
C VAL A 157 -14.09 18.31 6.60
N ASN A 158 -13.62 17.67 5.54
CA ASN A 158 -14.10 16.37 5.09
C ASN A 158 -13.30 15.26 5.75
N GLU A 159 -13.93 14.55 6.67
CA GLU A 159 -13.34 13.42 7.40
C GLU A 159 -13.70 12.05 6.82
N ALA A 160 -14.30 12.00 5.61
CA ALA A 160 -14.73 10.77 4.96
C ALA A 160 -13.60 9.74 4.79
N ALA A 161 -12.35 10.20 4.69
CA ALA A 161 -11.19 9.32 4.61
C ALA A 161 -10.99 8.47 5.87
N ILE A 162 -11.52 8.91 7.02
CA ILE A 162 -11.33 8.28 8.33
C ILE A 162 -12.65 7.71 8.86
N THR A 163 -13.71 8.50 8.83
CA THR A 163 -15.01 8.12 9.40
C THR A 163 -15.91 7.40 8.40
N GLY A 164 -15.64 7.53 7.09
CA GLY A 164 -16.52 7.05 6.02
C GLY A 164 -17.77 7.92 5.79
N GLU A 165 -17.97 8.97 6.58
CA GLU A 165 -19.10 9.89 6.44
C GLU A 165 -18.74 11.05 5.51
N SER A 166 -19.57 11.28 4.49
CA SER A 166 -19.34 12.35 3.50
C SER A 166 -19.79 13.74 3.96
N ALA A 167 -20.40 13.86 5.14
CA ALA A 167 -20.88 15.13 5.67
C ALA A 167 -19.70 15.95 6.24
N PRO A 168 -19.49 17.21 5.80
CA PRO A 168 -18.44 18.06 6.35
C PRO A 168 -18.67 18.38 7.83
N VAL A 169 -17.59 18.40 8.61
CA VAL A 169 -17.59 18.77 10.03
C VAL A 169 -16.88 20.10 10.21
N ILE A 170 -17.44 21.00 11.03
CA ILE A 170 -16.80 22.29 11.32
C ILE A 170 -15.74 22.12 12.41
N ARG A 171 -14.55 22.64 12.13
CA ARG A 171 -13.39 22.67 13.04
C ARG A 171 -13.03 24.13 13.30
N GLU A 172 -12.89 24.50 14.56
CA GLU A 172 -12.67 25.89 15.00
C GLU A 172 -11.69 25.98 16.17
N SER A 173 -11.02 27.12 16.29
CA SER A 173 -10.11 27.39 17.40
C SER A 173 -10.83 27.62 18.73
N GLY A 174 -10.22 27.19 19.84
CA GLY A 174 -10.63 27.62 21.19
C GLY A 174 -11.79 26.84 21.82
N GLY A 175 -12.17 25.69 21.28
CA GLY A 175 -13.18 24.80 21.86
C GLY A 175 -12.92 23.31 21.62
N ASP A 176 -13.89 22.48 21.97
CA ASP A 176 -13.83 21.01 21.88
C ASP A 176 -13.74 20.50 20.42
N ARG A 177 -14.03 21.36 19.44
CA ARG A 177 -13.98 21.06 18.00
C ARG A 177 -12.65 21.43 17.33
N SER A 178 -11.61 21.70 18.11
CA SER A 178 -10.29 22.10 17.61
C SER A 178 -9.45 20.93 17.10
N ALA A 179 -9.68 19.70 17.54
CA ALA A 179 -8.91 18.54 17.08
C ALA A 179 -9.16 18.23 15.60
N VAL A 180 -8.09 18.02 14.84
CA VAL A 180 -8.12 17.65 13.42
C VAL A 180 -7.21 16.46 13.15
N THR A 181 -7.64 15.62 12.20
CA THR A 181 -6.93 14.38 11.84
C THR A 181 -6.20 14.57 10.52
N GLY A 182 -4.93 14.15 10.47
CA GLY A 182 -4.12 14.13 9.26
C GLY A 182 -4.73 13.25 8.17
N GLY A 183 -4.62 13.70 6.91
CA GLY A 183 -5.20 13.03 5.75
C GLY A 183 -6.64 13.42 5.41
N THR A 184 -7.29 14.21 6.26
CA THR A 184 -8.59 14.85 5.96
C THR A 184 -8.40 16.10 5.10
N VAL A 185 -9.47 16.57 4.45
CA VAL A 185 -9.39 17.68 3.47
C VAL A 185 -10.18 18.89 3.97
N VAL A 186 -9.57 20.07 3.96
CA VAL A 186 -10.26 21.32 4.26
C VAL A 186 -11.09 21.74 3.04
N LEU A 187 -12.38 22.01 3.23
CA LEU A 187 -13.32 22.34 2.17
C LEU A 187 -13.60 23.84 2.05
N SER A 188 -13.54 24.59 3.15
CA SER A 188 -13.81 26.03 3.18
C SER A 188 -12.81 26.78 4.06
N ASP A 189 -12.65 28.07 3.79
CA ASP A 189 -11.89 29.01 4.62
C ASP A 189 -10.43 28.56 4.85
N TRP A 190 -9.89 28.88 6.02
CA TRP A 190 -8.53 28.53 6.43
C TRP A 190 -8.46 28.28 7.93
N ILE A 191 -7.51 27.44 8.32
CA ILE A 191 -7.20 27.13 9.72
C ILE A 191 -5.68 27.09 9.92
N ARG A 192 -5.23 27.54 11.09
CA ARG A 192 -3.87 27.30 11.56
C ARG A 192 -3.89 26.13 12.53
N VAL A 193 -3.15 25.09 12.20
CA VAL A 193 -3.12 23.83 12.94
C VAL A 193 -1.76 23.68 13.62
N ARG A 194 -1.75 23.52 14.94
CA ARG A 194 -0.57 23.11 15.69
C ARG A 194 -0.49 21.59 15.66
N ILE A 195 0.64 21.06 15.18
CA ILE A 195 0.86 19.62 15.07
C ILE A 195 0.99 19.01 16.48
N THR A 196 0.18 17.99 16.78
CA THR A 196 0.20 17.26 18.05
C THR A 196 0.84 15.88 17.91
N ALA A 197 0.85 15.30 16.71
CA ALA A 197 1.52 14.04 16.42
C ALA A 197 2.51 14.20 15.26
N ALA A 198 3.73 13.71 15.47
CA ALA A 198 4.70 13.54 14.39
C ALA A 198 4.33 12.33 13.51
N GLN A 199 4.91 12.28 12.32
CA GLN A 199 4.75 11.16 11.40
C GLN A 199 5.20 9.84 12.07
N GLY A 200 4.41 8.78 11.92
CA GLY A 200 4.61 7.48 12.59
C GLY A 200 3.88 7.37 13.93
N SER A 201 3.22 8.43 14.40
CA SER A 201 2.45 8.45 15.66
C SER A 201 1.05 9.04 15.51
N THR A 202 0.63 9.35 14.27
CA THR A 202 -0.71 9.85 13.97
C THR A 202 -1.76 8.77 14.20
N PHE A 203 -3.03 9.15 14.29
CA PHE A 203 -4.18 8.27 14.44
C PHE A 203 -4.17 7.14 13.41
N ILE A 204 -3.89 7.48 12.15
CA ILE A 204 -3.80 6.51 11.04
C ILE A 204 -2.59 5.60 11.13
N ASP A 205 -1.48 6.04 11.74
CA ASP A 205 -0.29 5.18 11.89
C ASP A 205 -0.44 4.13 13.01
N ARG A 206 -1.42 4.32 13.92
CA ARG A 206 -1.71 3.37 15.00
C ARG A 206 -2.74 2.30 14.63
N MET A 207 -3.31 2.37 13.42
CA MET A 207 -4.31 1.43 12.89
C MET A 207 -3.67 0.45 11.92
#